data_AF-A0A1S3Y9M4-F1
#
_entry.id   AF-A0A1S3Y9M4-F1
#
_cell.length_a   1.000
_cell.length_b   1.000
_cell.length_c   1.000
_cell.angle_alpha   90.00
_cell.angle_beta   90.00
_cell.angle_gamma   90.00
#
_symmetry.space_group_name_H-M   'P 1'
#
loop_
_entity.id
_entity.type
_entity.pdbx_description
1 polymer ?
#
loop_
_entity_poly.entity_id
_entity_poly.type
_entity_poly.pdbx_seq_one_letter_code
_entity_poly.pdbx_strand_id
1 'polypeptide(L)'
;MSGIPEALEAARRFGIKIIPGVEISTMFSQGWDSASDEPVHILAYYSSCGPAKYDQLEKFLSGIRDGRFLRAENMISKLNKLKLPLKWEQVAKIAGEGVAPGRLHVARAMVEAGHVENLRQAFSRYLYDGGPAYAT
;
A
#
# COMPACT_ATOMS: atom_id res chain seq x y z
N MET A 1 -12.31 2.35 -3.28
CA MET A 1 -12.55 3.78 -2.95
C MET A 1 -13.30 3.94 -1.61
N SER A 2 -12.99 3.09 -0.63
CA SER A 2 -13.82 2.85 0.56
C SER A 2 -13.82 3.96 1.60
N GLY A 3 -12.78 4.81 1.66
CA GLY A 3 -12.70 5.92 2.63
C GLY A 3 -13.44 7.20 2.20
N ILE A 4 -13.94 7.27 0.96
CA ILE A 4 -14.59 8.47 0.42
C ILE A 4 -15.90 8.80 1.16
N PRO A 5 -16.81 7.85 1.45
CA PRO A 5 -18.04 8.15 2.18
C PRO A 5 -17.80 8.76 3.56
N GLU A 6 -16.88 8.20 4.35
CA GLU A 6 -16.51 8.71 5.67
C GLU A 6 -15.92 10.13 5.59
N ALA A 7 -15.01 10.35 4.63
CA ALA A 7 -14.41 11.67 4.41
C ALA A 7 -15.46 12.72 4.04
N LEU A 8 -16.41 12.38 3.14
CA LEU A 8 -17.50 13.28 2.75
C LEU A 8 -18.43 13.61 3.93
N GLU A 9 -18.74 12.63 4.77
CA GLU A 9 -19.56 12.84 5.96
C GLU A 9 -18.88 13.78 6.94
N ALA A 10 -17.60 13.56 7.22
CA ALA A 10 -16.81 14.43 8.10
C ALA A 10 -16.74 15.86 7.53
N ALA A 11 -16.46 16.01 6.24
CA ALA A 11 -16.34 17.30 5.58
C ALA A 11 -17.62 18.13 5.65
N ARG A 12 -18.80 17.49 5.53
CA ARG A 12 -20.10 18.15 5.68
C ARG A 12 -20.25 18.83 7.04
N ARG A 13 -19.73 18.23 8.12
CA ARG A 13 -19.81 18.78 9.48
C ARG A 13 -18.99 20.07 9.65
N PHE A 14 -17.96 20.24 8.83
CA PHE A 14 -17.04 21.38 8.89
C PHE A 14 -17.16 22.35 7.71
N GLY A 15 -18.13 22.14 6.81
CA GLY A 15 -18.29 22.97 5.61
C GLY A 15 -17.12 22.88 4.62
N ILE A 16 -16.38 21.78 4.65
CA ILE A 16 -15.22 21.54 3.77
C ILE A 16 -15.70 20.90 2.47
N LYS A 17 -15.22 21.40 1.33
CA LYS A 17 -15.42 20.76 0.03
C LYS A 17 -14.34 19.71 -0.20
N ILE A 18 -14.75 18.46 -0.42
CA ILE A 18 -13.85 17.37 -0.83
C ILE A 18 -14.01 17.11 -2.34
N ILE A 19 -12.88 16.86 -3.00
CA ILE A 19 -12.83 16.27 -4.34
C ILE A 19 -12.50 14.79 -4.15
N PRO A 20 -13.45 13.87 -4.39
CA PRO A 20 -13.19 12.44 -4.32
C PRO A 20 -12.05 12.05 -5.26
N GLY A 21 -11.17 11.17 -4.82
CA GLY A 21 -10.08 10.70 -5.65
C GLY A 21 -9.48 9.39 -5.20
N VAL A 22 -8.63 8.84 -6.06
CA VAL A 22 -7.85 7.63 -5.80
C VAL A 22 -6.45 7.79 -6.38
N GLU A 23 -5.47 7.27 -5.66
CA GLU A 23 -4.10 7.11 -6.14
C GLU A 23 -3.90 5.65 -6.58
N ILE A 24 -3.45 5.47 -7.81
CA ILE A 24 -3.29 4.16 -8.45
C ILE A 24 -1.81 3.94 -8.75
N SER A 25 -1.20 2.97 -8.07
CA SER A 25 0.16 2.54 -8.36
C SER A 25 0.17 1.67 -9.62
N THR A 26 1.10 1.93 -10.54
CA THR A 26 1.31 1.13 -11.75
C THR A 26 2.79 1.20 -12.17
N MET A 27 3.17 0.36 -13.12
CA MET A 27 4.45 0.47 -13.83
C MET A 27 4.24 1.21 -15.14
N PHE A 28 5.17 2.08 -15.50
CA PHE A 28 5.25 2.73 -16.79
C PHE A 28 6.41 2.14 -17.59
N SER A 29 6.10 1.42 -18.65
CA SER A 29 7.08 0.80 -19.54
C SER A 29 7.51 1.79 -20.62
N GLN A 30 8.79 2.17 -20.63
CA GLN A 30 9.36 3.09 -21.63
C GLN A 30 9.98 2.37 -22.84
N GLY A 31 10.09 1.04 -22.80
CA GLY A 31 10.77 0.23 -23.83
C GLY A 31 10.15 -1.14 -24.05
N TRP A 32 10.85 -1.98 -24.83
CA TRP A 32 10.45 -3.36 -25.12
C TRP A 32 10.81 -4.36 -24.03
N ASP A 33 11.68 -3.98 -23.09
CA ASP A 33 12.09 -4.82 -21.97
C ASP A 33 11.64 -4.24 -20.61
N SER A 34 11.29 -5.14 -19.69
CA SER A 34 10.83 -4.79 -18.36
C SER A 34 11.93 -4.20 -17.45
N ALA A 35 13.18 -4.14 -17.93
CA ALA A 35 14.29 -3.51 -17.21
C ALA A 35 14.15 -1.98 -17.13
N SER A 36 13.34 -1.39 -18.01
CA SER A 36 13.07 0.05 -18.08
C SER A 36 11.74 0.46 -17.43
N ASP A 37 11.05 -0.47 -16.76
CA ASP A 37 9.77 -0.19 -16.11
C ASP A 37 9.98 0.71 -14.88
N GLU A 38 9.30 1.86 -14.88
CA GLU A 38 9.36 2.82 -13.76
C GLU A 38 8.07 2.75 -12.93
N PRO A 39 8.15 2.70 -11.59
CA PRO A 39 6.96 2.78 -10.75
C PRO A 39 6.39 4.21 -10.80
N VAL A 40 5.14 4.34 -11.26
CA VAL A 40 4.43 5.61 -11.30
C VAL A 40 3.11 5.54 -10.54
N HIS A 41 2.63 6.71 -10.11
CA HIS A 41 1.38 6.84 -9.38
C HIS A 41 0.46 7.78 -10.14
N ILE A 42 -0.72 7.29 -10.51
CA ILE A 42 -1.74 8.05 -11.22
C ILE A 42 -2.77 8.53 -10.21
N LEU A 43 -2.96 9.85 -10.14
CA LEU A 43 -4.02 10.48 -9.36
C LEU A 43 -5.25 10.66 -10.23
N ALA A 44 -6.37 10.05 -9.83
CA ALA A 44 -7.66 10.22 -10.48
C ALA A 44 -8.61 10.96 -9.54
N TYR A 45 -9.14 12.09 -10.02
CA TYR A 45 -10.08 12.93 -9.29
C TYR A 45 -11.45 12.91 -9.96
N TYR A 46 -12.51 12.91 -9.16
CA TYR A 46 -13.88 12.81 -9.63
C TYR A 46 -14.72 13.98 -9.11
N SER A 47 -15.77 14.30 -9.86
CA SER A 47 -16.81 15.20 -9.37
C SER A 47 -17.74 14.48 -8.38
N SER A 48 -18.77 15.16 -7.91
CA SER A 48 -19.73 14.63 -6.92
C SER A 48 -20.48 13.37 -7.38
N CYS A 49 -20.54 13.07 -8.68
CA CYS A 49 -21.14 11.84 -9.20
C CYS A 49 -20.19 10.64 -9.27
N GLY A 50 -18.90 10.83 -8.94
CA GLY A 50 -17.90 9.76 -8.97
C GLY A 50 -17.52 9.32 -10.40
N PRO A 51 -16.80 8.19 -10.54
CA PRO A 51 -16.44 7.62 -11.83
C PRO A 51 -17.66 7.05 -12.57
N ALA A 52 -17.75 7.31 -13.87
CA ALA A 52 -18.84 6.78 -14.71
C ALA A 52 -18.91 5.24 -14.76
N LYS A 53 -17.78 4.54 -14.54
CA LYS A 53 -17.68 3.07 -14.54
C LYS A 53 -17.17 2.56 -13.19
N TYR A 54 -17.89 2.91 -12.12
CA TYR A 54 -17.49 2.61 -10.74
C TYR A 54 -17.14 1.13 -10.52
N ASP A 55 -18.00 0.20 -10.90
CA ASP A 55 -17.79 -1.24 -10.63
C ASP A 55 -16.54 -1.80 -11.32
N GLN A 56 -16.25 -1.33 -12.54
CA GLN A 56 -15.05 -1.75 -13.27
C GLN A 56 -13.79 -1.21 -12.60
N LEU A 57 -13.81 0.05 -12.16
CA LEU A 57 -12.71 0.66 -11.44
C LEU A 57 -12.50 -0.03 -10.09
N GLU A 58 -13.56 -0.27 -9.32
CA GLU A 58 -13.43 -0.91 -8.00
C GLU A 58 -12.92 -2.35 -8.12
N LYS A 59 -13.35 -3.11 -9.14
CA LYS A 59 -12.80 -4.45 -9.43
C LYS A 59 -11.31 -4.38 -9.75
N PHE A 60 -10.90 -3.43 -10.58
CA PHE A 60 -9.48 -3.21 -10.90
C PHE A 60 -8.66 -2.82 -9.65
N LEU A 61 -9.14 -1.88 -8.85
CA LEU A 61 -8.51 -1.47 -7.59
C LEU A 61 -8.43 -2.63 -6.59
N SER A 62 -9.42 -3.53 -6.57
CA SER A 62 -9.38 -4.72 -5.74
C SER A 62 -8.22 -5.63 -6.09
N GLY A 63 -7.99 -5.90 -7.38
CA GLY A 63 -6.84 -6.69 -7.81
C GLY A 63 -5.50 -6.10 -7.35
N ILE A 64 -5.36 -4.77 -7.37
CA ILE A 64 -4.17 -4.09 -6.83
C ILE A 64 -4.04 -4.31 -5.32
N ARG A 65 -5.14 -4.24 -4.57
CA ARG A 65 -5.13 -4.50 -3.12
C ARG A 65 -4.75 -5.94 -2.81
N ASP A 66 -5.29 -6.91 -3.54
CA ASP A 66 -4.98 -8.34 -3.37
C ASP A 66 -3.49 -8.60 -3.60
N GLY A 67 -2.91 -7.98 -4.64
CA GLY A 67 -1.46 -8.01 -4.88
C GLY A 67 -0.66 -7.44 -3.70
N ARG A 68 -1.14 -6.36 -3.06
CA ARG A 68 -0.48 -5.78 -1.87
C ARG A 68 -0.53 -6.73 -0.67
N PHE A 69 -1.63 -7.45 -0.45
CA PHE A 69 -1.72 -8.47 0.60
C PHE A 69 -0.66 -9.56 0.40
N LEU A 70 -0.63 -10.17 -0.79
CA LEU A 70 0.33 -11.22 -1.13
C LEU A 70 1.78 -10.73 -0.99
N ARG A 71 2.05 -9.51 -1.46
CA ARG A 71 3.38 -8.89 -1.33
C ARG A 71 3.79 -8.74 0.14
N ALA A 72 2.88 -8.31 1.01
CA ALA A 72 3.16 -8.18 2.44
C ALA A 72 3.44 -9.53 3.11
N GLU A 73 2.67 -10.57 2.79
CA GLU A 73 2.91 -11.94 3.26
C GLU A 73 4.30 -12.44 2.83
N ASN A 74 4.68 -12.18 1.57
CA ASN A 74 6.01 -12.52 1.06
C ASN A 74 7.14 -11.80 1.81
N MET A 75 6.98 -10.50 2.11
CA MET A 75 7.96 -9.76 2.91
C MET A 75 8.11 -10.35 4.32
N ILE A 76 6.99 -10.68 4.99
CA ILE A 76 7.00 -11.31 6.31
C ILE A 76 7.70 -12.67 6.26
N SER A 77 7.38 -13.49 5.26
CA SER A 77 8.02 -14.80 5.06
C SER A 77 9.55 -14.67 4.88
N LYS A 78 10.01 -13.69 4.09
CA LYS A 78 11.44 -13.41 3.92
C LYS A 78 12.09 -12.96 5.23
N LEU A 79 11.47 -12.06 5.99
CA LEU A 79 11.97 -11.61 7.29
C LEU A 79 12.07 -12.77 8.30
N ASN A 80 11.07 -13.65 8.33
CA ASN A 80 11.08 -14.85 9.18
C ASN A 80 12.27 -15.77 8.86
N LYS A 81 12.56 -15.98 7.57
CA LYS A 81 13.74 -16.75 7.13
C LYS A 81 15.06 -16.09 7.52
N LEU A 82 15.09 -14.76 7.62
CA LEU A 82 16.24 -13.98 8.10
C LEU A 82 16.34 -13.96 9.64
N LYS A 83 15.55 -14.78 10.35
CA LYS A 83 15.49 -14.83 11.82
C LYS A 83 14.97 -13.53 12.47
N LEU A 84 14.14 -12.77 11.74
CA LEU A 84 13.43 -11.57 12.22
C LEU A 84 11.92 -11.87 12.24
N PRO A 85 11.44 -12.68 13.20
CA PRO A 85 10.07 -13.16 13.19
C PRO A 85 9.05 -12.02 13.29
N LEU A 86 8.12 -11.95 12.35
CA LEU A 86 6.94 -11.11 12.35
C LEU A 86 5.69 -11.96 12.11
N LYS A 87 4.60 -11.59 12.78
CA LYS A 87 3.29 -12.20 12.58
C LYS A 87 2.41 -11.35 11.68
N TRP A 88 1.58 -12.01 10.86
CA TRP A 88 0.63 -11.33 9.98
C TRP A 88 -0.27 -10.37 10.75
N GLU A 89 -0.77 -10.81 11.91
CA GLU A 89 -1.73 -10.08 12.73
C GLU A 89 -1.15 -8.76 13.23
N GLN A 90 0.15 -8.70 13.51
CA GLN A 90 0.82 -7.46 13.93
C GLN A 90 0.86 -6.45 12.78
N VAL A 91 1.24 -6.90 11.59
CA VAL A 91 1.30 -6.05 10.39
C VAL A 91 -0.09 -5.58 9.98
N ALA A 92 -1.08 -6.47 10.00
CA ALA A 92 -2.47 -6.15 9.69
C ALA A 92 -3.06 -5.15 10.69
N LYS A 93 -2.77 -5.30 11.99
CA LYS A 93 -3.19 -4.35 13.02
C LYS A 93 -2.64 -2.95 12.78
N ILE A 94 -1.38 -2.83 12.37
CA ILE A 94 -0.74 -1.54 12.07
C ILE A 94 -1.33 -0.90 10.81
N ALA A 95 -1.69 -1.71 9.80
CA ALA A 95 -2.34 -1.21 8.59
C ALA A 95 -3.76 -0.69 8.85
N GLY A 96 -4.49 -1.33 9.75
CA GLY A 96 -5.89 -1.04 10.03
C GLY A 96 -6.84 -1.99 9.32
N GLU A 97 -8.08 -2.03 9.79
CA GLU A 97 -9.10 -2.95 9.29
C GLU A 97 -9.41 -2.68 7.80
N GLY A 98 -9.38 -3.73 6.98
CA GLY A 98 -9.64 -3.63 5.54
C GLY A 98 -8.55 -2.92 4.73
N VAL A 99 -7.42 -2.55 5.33
CA VAL A 99 -6.31 -1.88 4.65
C VAL A 99 -5.26 -2.90 4.20
N ALA A 100 -4.99 -2.96 2.90
CA ALA A 100 -3.94 -3.80 2.35
C ALA A 100 -2.54 -3.32 2.82
N PRO A 101 -1.76 -4.13 3.56
CA PRO A 101 -0.50 -3.66 4.12
C PRO A 101 0.56 -3.36 3.04
N GLY A 102 1.06 -2.13 3.02
CA GLY A 102 2.29 -1.76 2.31
C GLY A 102 3.59 -2.00 3.10
N ARG A 103 4.73 -1.81 2.43
CA ARG A 103 6.10 -1.89 2.99
C ARG A 103 6.28 -1.08 4.29
N LEU A 104 5.65 0.08 4.37
CA LEU A 104 5.71 0.94 5.56
C LEU A 104 5.12 0.27 6.81
N HIS A 105 4.03 -0.49 6.67
CA HIS A 105 3.43 -1.20 7.82
C HIS A 105 4.32 -2.35 8.28
N VAL A 106 4.96 -3.06 7.35
CA VAL A 106 5.98 -4.08 7.69
C VAL A 106 7.16 -3.44 8.41
N ALA A 107 7.68 -2.31 7.91
CA ALA A 107 8.77 -1.58 8.57
C ALA A 107 8.40 -1.15 9.99
N ARG A 108 7.18 -0.65 10.21
CA ARG A 108 6.66 -0.31 11.54
C ARG A 108 6.57 -1.54 12.45
N ALA A 109 6.08 -2.67 11.93
CA ALA A 109 6.04 -3.92 12.69
C ALA A 109 7.44 -4.40 13.09
N MET A 110 8.46 -4.21 12.24
CA MET A 110 9.85 -4.51 12.60
C MET A 110 10.35 -3.63 13.75
N VAL A 111 9.97 -2.35 13.78
CA VAL A 111 10.30 -1.44 14.89
C VAL A 111 9.58 -1.88 16.17
N GLU A 112 8.26 -2.12 16.10
CA GLU A 112 7.47 -2.57 17.26
C GLU A 112 7.94 -3.90 17.84
N ALA A 113 8.43 -4.80 16.99
CA ALA A 113 9.01 -6.08 17.40
C ALA A 113 10.46 -5.99 17.91
N GLY A 114 11.08 -4.81 17.87
CA GLY A 114 12.46 -4.59 18.34
C GLY A 114 13.54 -5.13 17.40
N HIS A 115 13.20 -5.48 16.16
CA HIS A 115 14.16 -5.99 15.16
C HIS A 115 15.03 -4.88 14.55
N VAL A 116 14.53 -3.64 14.60
CA VAL A 116 15.24 -2.44 14.17
C VAL A 116 14.90 -1.27 15.10
N GLU A 117 15.78 -0.29 15.18
CA GLU A 117 15.64 0.90 16.02
C GLU A 117 14.64 1.92 15.45
N ASN A 118 14.52 1.98 14.12
CA ASN A 118 13.68 2.96 13.43
C ASN A 118 13.37 2.53 11.99
N LEU A 119 12.46 3.26 11.35
CA LEU A 119 12.03 3.00 9.96
C LEU A 119 13.18 3.11 8.97
N ARG A 120 14.09 4.07 9.16
CA ARG A 120 15.24 4.24 8.27
C ARG A 120 16.10 2.97 8.24
N GLN A 121 16.33 2.35 9.39
CA GLN A 121 17.08 1.10 9.48
C GLN A 121 16.33 -0.08 8.82
N ALA A 122 15.01 -0.18 8.98
CA ALA A 122 14.21 -1.20 8.28
C ALA A 122 14.35 -1.09 6.76
N PHE A 123 14.20 0.12 6.21
CA PHE A 123 14.33 0.35 4.78
C PHE A 123 15.75 0.15 4.30
N SER A 124 16.76 0.71 4.98
CA SER A 124 18.15 0.64 4.50
C SER A 124 18.74 -0.78 4.52
N ARG A 125 18.29 -1.65 5.45
CA ARG A 125 18.87 -2.99 5.60
C ARG A 125 18.04 -4.10 4.95
N TYR A 126 16.72 -3.96 4.90
CA TYR A 126 15.85 -5.09 4.59
C TYR A 126 14.84 -4.81 3.48
N LEU A 127 14.22 -3.62 3.48
CA LEU A 127 13.02 -3.33 2.68
C LEU A 127 13.24 -2.36 1.50
N TYR A 128 14.49 -1.95 1.22
CA TYR A 128 14.84 -1.17 0.03
C TYR A 128 14.57 -1.97 -1.25
N ASP A 129 14.48 -1.29 -2.40
CA ASP A 129 14.22 -1.95 -3.67
C ASP A 129 15.33 -2.96 -4.02
N GLY A 130 14.94 -4.23 -4.24
CA GLY A 130 15.88 -5.34 -4.42
C GLY A 130 16.51 -5.87 -3.12
N GLY A 131 16.12 -5.35 -1.96
CA GLY A 131 16.66 -5.75 -0.66
C GLY A 131 16.25 -7.16 -0.19
N PRO A 132 16.86 -7.66 0.90
CA PRO A 132 16.71 -9.04 1.36
C PRO A 132 15.26 -9.46 1.63
N ALA A 133 14.44 -8.53 2.12
CA ALA A 133 13.02 -8.75 2.41
C ALA A 133 12.10 -8.03 1.43
N TYR A 134 12.62 -7.43 0.36
CA TYR A 134 11.82 -6.79 -0.67
C TYR A 134 10.98 -7.81 -1.45
N ALA A 135 9.75 -7.46 -1.78
CA ALA A 135 8.89 -8.24 -2.67
C ALA A 135 8.20 -7.28 -3.65
N THR A 136 8.05 -7.73 -4.90
CA THR A 136 7.33 -7.05 -5.98
C THR A 136 5.88 -7.50 -6.00
#